data_AF-A0A7S2MSB2-F1
#
_entry.id   AF-A0A7S2MSB2-F1
#
_cell.length_a   1.000
_cell.length_b   1.000
_cell.length_c   1.000
_cell.angle_alpha   90.00
_cell.angle_beta   90.00
_cell.angle_gamma   90.00
#
_symmetry.space_group_name_H-M   'P 1'
#
loop_
_entity.id
_entity.type
_entity.pdbx_description
1 polymer ?
#
loop_
_entity_poly.entity_id
_entity_poly.type
_entity_poly.pdbx_seq_one_letter_code
_entity_poly.pdbx_strand_id
1 'polypeptide(L)'
;GGPPFPPTFKLQVPGPGYSDKRVPAWTDRILYRSFDVRPLLYHAVRQEDVLEPPRNVADHNPVYALFEVDCVKIKKGALHEHIHQLLRPNAQTKSDHFHHHLREQARHFRWRFVNTGRPHIEMLAQRLFGELQDELDGEQLGTAADWLIEAQQEGWRTICQHLEEELVCALRDGHGAADPQALLHGRLRSLAKSLGPPVHHAPPRSDPGIAEALRSSCRRVAQRVVRR
;
A
#
# COMPACT_ATOMS: atom_id res chain seq x y z
N GLY A 1 6.64 -20.53 -12.13
CA GLY A 1 8.01 -20.70 -12.67
C GLY A 1 9.02 -20.40 -11.57
N GLY A 2 10.13 -21.12 -11.52
CA GLY A 2 11.23 -20.83 -10.60
C GLY A 2 12.02 -19.57 -11.01
N PRO A 3 13.03 -19.15 -10.22
CA PRO A 3 13.94 -18.08 -10.61
C PRO A 3 14.65 -18.37 -11.95
N PRO A 4 14.97 -17.36 -12.78
CA PRO A 4 15.57 -17.54 -14.11
C PRO A 4 17.09 -17.81 -14.08
N PHE A 5 17.61 -18.26 -12.93
CA PHE A 5 19.03 -18.53 -12.69
C PHE A 5 19.15 -19.87 -11.93
N PRO A 6 20.29 -20.57 -11.99
CA PRO A 6 20.47 -21.84 -11.29
C PRO A 6 20.43 -21.67 -9.76
N PRO A 7 20.30 -22.77 -8.99
CA PRO A 7 20.38 -22.71 -7.53
C PRO A 7 21.59 -21.93 -7.02
N THR A 8 21.42 -21.17 -5.94
CA THR A 8 22.52 -20.36 -5.40
C THR A 8 23.28 -21.05 -4.28
N PHE A 9 22.71 -22.12 -3.70
CA PHE A 9 23.26 -22.90 -2.61
C PHE A 9 23.19 -24.40 -2.95
N LYS A 10 24.01 -25.31 -2.45
CA LYS A 10 25.25 -25.12 -1.69
C LYS A 10 26.44 -25.33 -2.62
N LEU A 11 27.27 -24.31 -2.80
CA LEU A 11 28.46 -24.40 -3.64
C LEU A 11 29.60 -25.13 -2.90
N GLN A 12 30.46 -25.78 -3.66
CA GLN A 12 31.69 -26.36 -3.15
C GLN A 12 32.69 -25.23 -2.86
N VAL A 13 33.21 -25.17 -1.63
CA VAL A 13 34.17 -24.13 -1.21
C VAL A 13 35.39 -24.77 -0.53
N PRO A 14 36.62 -24.42 -0.96
CA PRO A 14 36.92 -23.76 -2.23
C PRO A 14 36.68 -24.72 -3.40
N GLY A 15 36.47 -24.17 -4.60
CA GLY A 15 36.40 -24.95 -5.84
C GLY A 15 35.20 -24.60 -6.71
N PRO A 16 35.08 -25.21 -7.91
CA PRO A 16 33.92 -25.02 -8.79
C PRO A 16 32.75 -25.94 -8.40
N GLY A 17 31.55 -25.60 -8.87
CA GLY A 17 30.37 -26.47 -8.76
C GLY A 17 29.66 -26.50 -7.40
N TYR A 18 28.72 -27.43 -7.27
CA TYR A 18 27.93 -27.66 -6.05
C TYR A 18 28.58 -28.70 -5.13
N SER A 19 28.26 -28.62 -3.84
CA SER A 19 28.68 -29.61 -2.85
C SER A 19 27.85 -30.88 -2.94
N ASP A 20 28.49 -32.06 -2.99
CA ASP A 20 27.80 -33.37 -3.02
C ASP A 20 27.00 -33.68 -1.74
N LYS A 21 27.23 -32.92 -0.66
CA LYS A 21 26.61 -33.17 0.66
C LYS A 21 25.21 -32.55 0.81
N ARG A 22 24.81 -31.68 -0.10
CA ARG A 22 23.54 -30.93 -0.03
C ARG A 22 22.94 -30.81 -1.42
N VAL A 23 21.63 -30.99 -1.50
CA VAL A 23 20.88 -30.76 -2.74
C VAL A 23 20.92 -29.28 -3.09
N PRO A 24 21.27 -28.90 -4.33
CA PRO A 24 21.22 -27.51 -4.75
C PRO A 24 19.82 -26.88 -4.58
N ALA A 25 19.74 -25.68 -4.03
CA ALA A 25 18.52 -24.94 -3.75
C ALA A 25 18.65 -23.42 -3.99
N TRP A 26 17.51 -22.76 -4.24
CA TRP A 26 17.37 -21.30 -4.30
C TRP A 26 17.04 -20.74 -2.91
N THR A 27 18.01 -20.79 -2.00
CA THR A 27 17.86 -20.29 -0.63
C THR A 27 17.78 -18.78 -0.56
N ASP A 28 18.44 -18.09 -1.50
CA ASP A 28 18.54 -16.64 -1.52
C ASP A 28 17.48 -16.07 -2.46
N ARG A 29 16.56 -15.27 -1.93
CA ARG A 29 15.37 -14.79 -2.64
C ARG A 29 15.11 -13.32 -2.38
N ILE A 30 14.72 -12.60 -3.43
CA ILE A 30 14.22 -11.23 -3.32
C ILE A 30 12.74 -11.26 -3.68
N LEU A 31 11.90 -10.87 -2.72
CA LEU A 31 10.45 -10.77 -2.89
C LEU A 31 10.06 -9.29 -2.75
N TYR A 32 9.08 -8.85 -3.55
CA TYR A 32 8.54 -7.51 -3.47
C TYR A 32 7.01 -7.54 -3.61
N ARG A 33 6.33 -6.54 -3.07
CA ARG A 33 4.88 -6.35 -3.21
C ARG A 33 4.56 -4.86 -3.21
N SER A 34 4.35 -4.31 -4.39
CA SER A 34 3.90 -2.93 -4.59
C SER A 34 3.34 -2.77 -6.00
N PHE A 35 2.38 -1.88 -6.19
CA PHE A 35 1.85 -1.51 -7.51
C PHE A 35 2.74 -0.49 -8.22
N ASP A 36 3.51 0.27 -7.45
CA ASP A 36 4.43 1.28 -7.96
C ASP A 36 5.81 0.68 -8.31
N VAL A 37 5.93 -0.65 -8.36
CA VAL A 37 7.21 -1.34 -8.57
C VAL A 37 7.09 -2.31 -9.74
N ARG A 38 7.90 -2.08 -10.78
CA ARG A 38 8.04 -2.97 -11.92
C ARG A 38 9.39 -3.70 -11.87
N PRO A 39 9.43 -5.03 -11.87
CA PRO A 39 10.69 -5.77 -11.89
C PRO A 39 11.31 -5.66 -13.28
N LEU A 40 12.57 -5.27 -13.35
CA LEU A 40 13.33 -5.17 -14.60
C LEU A 40 14.26 -6.37 -14.77
N LEU A 41 14.92 -6.78 -13.69
CA LEU A 41 15.89 -7.86 -13.70
C LEU A 41 15.85 -8.64 -12.39
N TYR A 42 16.01 -9.94 -12.47
CA TYR A 42 16.22 -10.80 -11.30
C TYR A 42 17.26 -11.85 -11.66
N HIS A 43 18.42 -11.82 -10.99
CA HIS A 43 19.57 -12.60 -11.41
C HIS A 43 20.46 -13.01 -10.22
N ALA A 44 21.34 -13.99 -10.46
CA ALA A 44 22.39 -14.38 -9.52
C ALA A 44 23.76 -14.23 -10.19
N VAL A 45 24.75 -13.80 -9.43
CA VAL A 45 26.13 -13.68 -9.90
C VAL A 45 26.87 -14.96 -9.57
N ARG A 46 27.35 -15.68 -10.60
CA ARG A 46 28.21 -16.85 -10.40
C ARG A 46 29.61 -16.36 -10.05
N GLN A 47 30.11 -16.75 -8.88
CA GLN A 47 31.45 -16.32 -8.41
C GLN A 47 32.57 -16.68 -9.39
N GLU A 48 32.47 -17.85 -10.03
CA GLU A 48 33.43 -18.31 -11.04
C GLU A 48 33.49 -17.44 -12.30
N ASP A 49 32.43 -16.70 -12.63
CA ASP A 49 32.39 -15.82 -13.80
C ASP A 49 33.06 -14.46 -13.55
N VAL A 50 33.32 -14.10 -12.28
CA VAL A 50 33.80 -12.76 -11.87
C VAL A 50 35.14 -12.77 -11.13
N LEU A 51 35.53 -13.90 -10.53
CA LEU A 51 36.75 -14.01 -9.75
C LEU A 51 37.89 -14.58 -10.61
N GLU A 52 39.10 -14.06 -10.38
CA GLU A 52 40.35 -14.54 -11.00
C GLU A 52 41.31 -15.04 -9.90
N PRO A 53 41.66 -16.34 -9.86
CA PRO A 53 41.19 -17.42 -10.75
C PRO A 53 39.73 -17.81 -10.47
N PRO A 54 39.02 -18.39 -11.47
CA PRO A 54 37.64 -18.87 -11.32
C PRO A 54 37.48 -19.86 -10.16
N ARG A 55 36.73 -19.47 -9.11
CA ARG A 55 36.44 -20.33 -7.95
C ARG A 55 35.26 -19.80 -7.14
N ASN A 56 34.60 -20.68 -6.40
CA ASN A 56 33.71 -20.26 -5.32
C ASN A 56 34.54 -19.93 -4.06
N VAL A 57 34.30 -18.76 -3.49
CA VAL A 57 34.86 -18.33 -2.19
C VAL A 57 33.81 -18.35 -1.07
N ALA A 58 32.54 -18.40 -1.42
CA ALA A 58 31.39 -18.59 -0.53
C ALA A 58 30.50 -19.72 -1.04
N ASP A 59 29.74 -20.36 -0.14
CA ASP A 59 28.87 -21.48 -0.48
C ASP A 59 27.51 -21.03 -1.06
N HIS A 60 27.36 -19.72 -1.27
CA HIS A 60 26.24 -19.07 -1.91
C HIS A 60 26.70 -18.17 -3.07
N ASN A 61 25.97 -18.18 -4.19
CA ASN A 61 26.07 -17.13 -5.21
C ASN A 61 25.21 -15.91 -4.82
N PRO A 62 25.72 -14.67 -4.89
CA PRO A 62 24.92 -13.48 -4.61
C PRO A 62 23.71 -13.35 -5.55
N VAL A 63 22.55 -13.00 -4.99
CA VAL A 63 21.31 -12.73 -5.75
C VAL A 63 21.01 -11.24 -5.72
N TYR A 64 20.62 -10.67 -6.86
CA TYR A 64 20.21 -9.28 -6.98
C TYR A 64 18.99 -9.11 -7.89
N ALA A 65 18.29 -7.99 -7.71
CA ALA A 65 17.16 -7.61 -8.52
C ALA A 65 17.22 -6.11 -8.84
N LEU A 66 16.78 -5.73 -10.03
CA LEU A 66 16.58 -4.34 -10.44
C LEU A 66 15.09 -4.08 -10.58
N PHE A 67 14.65 -2.95 -10.04
CA PHE A 67 13.27 -2.51 -10.08
C PHE A 67 13.20 -1.10 -10.63
N GLU A 68 12.19 -0.83 -11.45
CA GLU A 68 11.72 0.52 -11.70
C GLU A 68 10.64 0.84 -10.66
N VAL A 69 10.76 2.00 -10.01
CA VAL A 69 9.87 2.40 -8.93
C VAL A 69 9.26 3.76 -9.23
N ASP A 70 7.94 3.81 -9.30
CA ASP A 70 7.16 5.03 -9.46
C ASP A 70 7.14 5.80 -8.13
N CYS A 71 7.91 6.89 -8.07
CA CYS A 71 8.01 7.73 -6.88
C CYS A 71 7.10 8.96 -6.96
N VAL A 72 6.46 9.31 -5.84
CA VAL A 72 5.79 10.60 -5.70
C VAL A 72 6.85 11.68 -5.45
N LYS A 73 7.19 12.44 -6.50
CA LYS A 73 8.09 13.59 -6.36
C LYS A 73 7.32 14.80 -5.86
N ILE A 74 7.55 15.16 -4.59
CA ILE A 74 7.00 16.37 -4.00
C ILE A 74 7.96 17.53 -4.27
N LYS A 75 7.53 18.52 -5.05
CA LYS A 75 8.29 19.76 -5.25
C LYS A 75 8.18 20.62 -4.00
N LYS A 76 9.28 20.74 -3.24
CA LYS A 76 9.33 21.52 -1.99
C LYS A 76 8.77 22.93 -2.15
N GLY A 77 9.16 23.66 -3.21
CA GLY A 77 8.68 25.02 -3.47
C GLY A 77 7.17 25.08 -3.66
N ALA A 78 6.62 24.24 -4.55
CA ALA A 78 5.18 24.19 -4.80
C ALA A 78 4.39 23.76 -3.55
N LEU A 79 4.90 22.81 -2.78
CA LEU A 79 4.29 22.41 -1.51
C LEU A 79 4.30 23.58 -0.51
N HIS A 80 5.43 24.28 -0.39
CA HIS A 80 5.57 25.38 0.55
C HIS A 80 4.67 26.56 0.17
N GLU A 81 4.57 26.89 -1.13
CA GLU A 81 3.61 27.86 -1.66
C GLU A 81 2.17 27.46 -1.35
N HIS A 82 1.82 26.19 -1.56
CA HIS A 82 0.48 25.69 -1.24
C HIS A 82 0.18 25.79 0.26
N ILE A 83 1.15 25.43 1.12
CA ILE A 83 1.04 25.57 2.57
C ILE A 83 0.84 27.06 2.95
N HIS A 84 1.66 27.97 2.42
CA HIS A 84 1.50 29.40 2.67
C HIS A 84 0.16 29.95 2.16
N GLN A 85 -0.36 29.47 1.04
CA GLN A 85 -1.64 29.88 0.46
C GLN A 85 -2.86 29.35 1.24
N LEU A 86 -2.72 28.21 1.91
CA LEU A 86 -3.71 27.66 2.83
C LEU A 86 -3.69 28.38 4.18
N LEU A 87 -2.50 28.79 4.64
CA LEU A 87 -2.31 29.44 5.93
C LEU A 87 -2.59 30.94 5.92
N ARG A 88 -2.60 31.60 4.74
CA ARG A 88 -3.01 33.01 4.63
C ARG A 88 -4.49 33.17 5.01
N PRO A 89 -4.82 33.80 6.15
CA PRO A 89 -6.19 34.06 6.52
C PRO A 89 -6.68 35.23 5.66
N ASN A 90 -7.68 35.00 4.81
CA ASN A 90 -8.41 36.03 4.07
C ASN A 90 -7.56 37.04 3.27
N ALA A 91 -7.34 36.75 1.99
CA ALA A 91 -7.26 37.80 0.98
C ALA A 91 -8.26 37.44 -0.12
N GLN A 92 -9.41 38.11 -0.10
CA GLN A 92 -10.39 38.16 -1.18
C GLN A 92 -9.67 38.30 -2.54
N THR A 93 -10.23 37.65 -3.57
CA THR A 93 -9.78 37.59 -4.98
C THR A 93 -8.65 36.61 -5.30
N LYS A 94 -8.87 35.32 -5.00
CA LYS A 94 -8.08 34.24 -5.62
C LYS A 94 -8.52 34.09 -7.08
N SER A 95 -7.63 34.43 -8.01
CA SER A 95 -7.76 34.20 -9.45
C SER A 95 -8.29 32.78 -9.74
N ASP A 96 -9.31 32.66 -10.60
CA ASP A 96 -9.90 31.38 -11.03
C ASP A 96 -8.83 30.37 -11.50
N HIS A 97 -7.72 30.86 -12.04
CA HIS A 97 -6.62 30.02 -12.49
C HIS A 97 -5.95 29.24 -11.34
N PHE A 98 -5.88 29.86 -10.16
CA PHE A 98 -5.31 29.23 -8.97
C PHE A 98 -6.24 28.15 -8.41
N HIS A 99 -7.56 28.43 -8.37
CA HIS A 99 -8.55 27.42 -7.99
C HIS A 99 -8.56 26.22 -8.95
N HIS A 100 -8.38 26.46 -10.25
CA HIS A 100 -8.23 25.40 -11.23
C HIS A 100 -7.01 24.52 -10.94
N HIS A 101 -5.84 25.13 -10.70
CA HIS A 101 -4.61 24.37 -10.44
C HIS A 101 -4.66 23.55 -9.14
N LEU A 102 -5.29 24.08 -8.09
CA LEU A 102 -5.56 23.34 -6.84
C LEU A 102 -6.49 22.15 -7.07
N ARG A 103 -7.57 22.34 -7.85
CA ARG A 103 -8.50 21.26 -8.19
C ARG A 103 -7.80 20.15 -8.99
N GLU A 104 -6.95 20.51 -9.94
CA GLU A 104 -6.11 19.58 -10.70
C GLU A 104 -5.15 18.79 -9.80
N GLN A 105 -4.41 19.45 -8.90
CA GLN A 105 -3.52 18.73 -7.99
C GLN A 105 -4.27 17.85 -6.98
N ALA A 106 -5.38 18.33 -6.43
CA ALA A 106 -6.24 17.53 -5.57
C ALA A 106 -6.86 16.35 -6.32
N ARG A 107 -7.19 16.51 -7.60
CA ARG A 107 -7.64 15.42 -8.47
C ARG A 107 -6.52 14.41 -8.70
N HIS A 108 -5.29 14.85 -8.98
CA HIS A 108 -4.13 13.96 -9.12
C HIS A 108 -3.80 13.21 -7.84
N PHE A 109 -3.82 13.88 -6.69
CA PHE A 109 -3.63 13.26 -5.39
C PHE A 109 -4.71 12.22 -5.12
N ARG A 110 -6.00 12.57 -5.31
CA ARG A 110 -7.12 11.63 -5.18
C ARG A 110 -6.98 10.44 -6.13
N TRP A 111 -6.63 10.68 -7.39
CA TRP A 111 -6.42 9.62 -8.38
C TRP A 111 -5.28 8.68 -7.96
N ARG A 112 -4.14 9.21 -7.49
CA ARG A 112 -3.02 8.39 -7.00
C ARG A 112 -3.39 7.63 -5.74
N PHE A 113 -3.99 8.29 -4.75
CA PHE A 113 -4.43 7.65 -3.52
C PHE A 113 -5.44 6.53 -3.77
N VAL A 114 -6.42 6.78 -4.65
CA VAL A 114 -7.37 5.77 -5.11
C VAL A 114 -6.65 4.64 -5.82
N ASN A 115 -5.71 4.90 -6.74
CA ASN A 115 -5.01 3.83 -7.46
C ASN A 115 -4.04 3.02 -6.58
N THR A 116 -3.40 3.64 -5.60
CA THR A 116 -2.55 2.93 -4.63
C THR A 116 -3.42 2.09 -3.68
N GLY A 117 -4.58 2.58 -3.26
CA GLY A 117 -5.49 1.86 -2.37
C GLY A 117 -6.39 0.83 -3.07
N ARG A 118 -6.70 1.04 -4.36
CA ARG A 118 -7.66 0.27 -5.14
C ARG A 118 -7.39 -1.22 -5.11
N PRO A 119 -6.17 -1.73 -5.30
CA PRO A 119 -5.95 -3.16 -5.31
C PRO A 119 -6.11 -3.81 -3.93
N HIS A 120 -5.82 -3.08 -2.85
CA HIS A 120 -6.08 -3.56 -1.49
C HIS A 120 -7.58 -3.68 -1.22
N ILE A 121 -8.35 -2.72 -1.72
CA ILE A 121 -9.81 -2.72 -1.64
C ILE A 121 -10.38 -3.83 -2.52
N GLU A 122 -9.91 -3.99 -3.76
CA GLU A 122 -10.32 -5.07 -4.67
C GLU A 122 -9.99 -6.45 -4.09
N MET A 123 -8.81 -6.63 -3.49
CA MET A 123 -8.47 -7.88 -2.80
C MET A 123 -9.39 -8.17 -1.61
N LEU A 124 -9.72 -7.14 -0.81
CA LEU A 124 -10.69 -7.29 0.29
C LEU A 124 -12.08 -7.61 -0.26
N ALA A 125 -12.50 -6.94 -1.34
CA ALA A 125 -13.77 -7.16 -2.02
C ALA A 125 -13.88 -8.61 -2.51
N GLN A 126 -12.86 -9.08 -3.23
CA GLN A 126 -12.79 -10.45 -3.76
C GLN A 126 -12.82 -11.48 -2.65
N ARG A 127 -12.11 -11.24 -1.54
CA ARG A 127 -12.12 -12.15 -0.40
C ARG A 127 -13.50 -12.22 0.25
N LEU A 128 -14.10 -11.07 0.55
CA LEU A 128 -15.43 -11.00 1.15
C LEU A 128 -16.48 -11.61 0.22
N PHE A 129 -16.37 -11.35 -1.08
CA PHE A 129 -17.25 -11.94 -2.07
C PHE A 129 -17.09 -13.46 -2.15
N GLY A 130 -15.87 -13.98 -2.09
CA GLY A 130 -15.61 -15.42 -2.03
C GLY A 130 -16.22 -16.06 -0.77
N GLU A 131 -16.08 -15.42 0.39
CA GLU A 131 -16.70 -15.87 1.65
C GLU A 131 -18.24 -15.85 1.56
N LEU A 132 -18.83 -14.86 0.88
CA LEU A 132 -20.28 -14.74 0.68
C LEU A 132 -20.83 -15.74 -0.35
N GLN A 133 -20.05 -16.07 -1.38
CA GLN A 133 -20.46 -16.99 -2.44
C GLN A 133 -20.71 -18.41 -1.92
N ASP A 134 -20.04 -18.80 -0.84
CA ASP A 134 -20.23 -20.10 -0.19
C ASP A 134 -21.53 -20.16 0.66
N GLU A 135 -22.11 -19.01 1.04
CA GLU A 135 -23.25 -18.91 1.95
C GLU A 135 -24.57 -18.45 1.29
N LEU A 136 -24.50 -17.72 0.16
CA LEU A 136 -25.66 -17.05 -0.44
C LEU A 136 -26.01 -17.59 -1.83
N ASP A 137 -27.30 -17.55 -2.19
CA ASP A 137 -27.79 -17.87 -3.53
C ASP A 137 -27.62 -16.69 -4.51
N GLY A 138 -27.89 -16.90 -5.81
CA GLY A 138 -27.54 -15.92 -6.86
C GLY A 138 -28.17 -14.53 -6.71
N GLU A 139 -29.41 -14.42 -6.22
CA GLU A 139 -30.09 -13.14 -6.02
C GLU A 139 -29.60 -12.44 -4.73
N GLN A 140 -29.43 -13.22 -3.65
CA GLN A 140 -28.88 -12.73 -2.39
C GLN A 140 -27.42 -12.27 -2.54
N LEU A 141 -26.62 -13.00 -3.32
CA LEU A 141 -25.22 -12.69 -3.61
C LEU A 141 -25.09 -11.39 -4.39
N GLY A 142 -25.97 -11.15 -5.38
CA GLY A 142 -26.03 -9.89 -6.10
C GLY A 142 -26.30 -8.70 -5.17
N THR A 143 -27.33 -8.83 -4.33
CA THR A 143 -27.68 -7.79 -3.34
C THR A 143 -26.54 -7.54 -2.33
N ALA A 144 -25.90 -8.61 -1.86
CA ALA A 144 -24.78 -8.51 -0.92
C ALA A 144 -23.54 -7.86 -1.55
N ALA A 145 -23.29 -8.11 -2.84
CA ALA A 145 -22.20 -7.46 -3.58
C ALA A 145 -22.44 -5.95 -3.72
N ASP A 146 -23.66 -5.54 -4.03
CA ASP A 146 -24.03 -4.11 -4.11
C ASP A 146 -23.81 -3.41 -2.76
N TRP A 147 -24.27 -4.03 -1.65
CA TRP A 147 -24.02 -3.51 -0.31
C TRP A 147 -22.54 -3.45 0.05
N LEU A 148 -21.76 -4.43 -0.37
CA LEU A 148 -20.31 -4.44 -0.14
C LEU A 148 -19.65 -3.26 -0.87
N ILE A 149 -20.05 -3.00 -2.11
CA ILE A 149 -19.57 -1.85 -2.89
C ILE A 149 -19.95 -0.53 -2.21
N GLU A 150 -21.21 -0.38 -1.77
CA GLU A 150 -21.66 0.81 -1.05
C GLU A 150 -20.87 1.03 0.25
N ALA A 151 -20.68 -0.03 1.04
CA ALA A 151 -19.92 0.02 2.28
C ALA A 151 -18.44 0.39 2.04
N GLN A 152 -17.84 -0.12 0.96
CA GLN A 152 -16.48 0.26 0.56
C GLN A 152 -16.40 1.74 0.17
N GLN A 153 -17.35 2.25 -0.61
CA GLN A 153 -17.41 3.66 -0.99
C GLN A 153 -17.58 4.57 0.23
N GLU A 154 -18.44 4.20 1.18
CA GLU A 154 -18.67 4.94 2.42
C GLU A 154 -17.43 4.94 3.32
N GLY A 155 -16.79 3.77 3.47
CA GLY A 155 -15.53 3.64 4.22
C GLY A 155 -14.44 4.52 3.62
N TRP A 156 -14.36 4.59 2.28
CA TRP A 156 -13.38 5.43 1.60
C TRP A 156 -13.63 6.92 1.78
N ARG A 157 -14.90 7.34 1.68
CA ARG A 157 -15.31 8.72 1.96
C ARG A 157 -14.93 9.12 3.38
N THR A 158 -15.21 8.26 4.35
CA THR A 158 -14.88 8.48 5.77
C THR A 158 -13.37 8.60 6.00
N ILE A 159 -12.57 7.70 5.44
CA ILE A 159 -11.10 7.73 5.56
C ILE A 159 -10.54 9.02 4.94
N CYS A 160 -11.02 9.40 3.75
CA CYS A 160 -10.57 10.61 3.08
C CYS A 160 -10.94 11.88 3.87
N GLN A 161 -12.17 11.94 4.39
CA GLN A 161 -12.61 13.04 5.24
C GLN A 161 -11.74 13.16 6.50
N HIS A 162 -11.47 12.05 7.18
CA HIS A 162 -10.67 12.07 8.41
C HIS A 162 -9.21 12.46 8.13
N LEU A 163 -8.62 11.97 7.03
CA LEU A 163 -7.30 12.40 6.57
C LEU A 163 -7.25 13.90 6.25
N GLU A 164 -8.28 14.43 5.59
CA GLU A 164 -8.40 15.85 5.28
C GLU A 164 -8.49 16.69 6.55
N GLU A 165 -9.37 16.32 7.48
CA GLU A 165 -9.54 17.00 8.77
C GLU A 165 -8.22 17.03 9.57
N GLU A 166 -7.54 15.89 9.69
CA GLU A 166 -6.25 15.81 10.39
C GLU A 166 -5.15 16.62 9.71
N LEU A 167 -5.09 16.63 8.37
CA LEU A 167 -4.15 17.47 7.63
C LEU A 167 -4.43 18.95 7.86
N VAL A 168 -5.70 19.37 7.81
CA VAL A 168 -6.10 20.75 8.06
C VAL A 168 -5.74 21.17 9.50
N CYS A 169 -6.02 20.32 10.49
CA CYS A 169 -5.63 20.55 11.88
C CYS A 169 -4.11 20.64 12.03
N ALA A 170 -3.35 19.70 11.47
CA ALA A 170 -1.89 19.69 11.53
C ALA A 170 -1.26 20.94 10.89
N LEU A 171 -1.80 21.40 9.75
CA LEU A 171 -1.34 22.61 9.08
C LEU A 171 -1.65 23.86 9.90
N ARG A 172 -2.85 23.94 10.49
CA ARG A 172 -3.27 25.06 11.35
C ARG A 172 -2.40 25.15 12.60
N ASP A 173 -2.18 24.02 13.27
CA ASP A 173 -1.35 23.93 14.48
C ASP A 173 0.14 24.14 14.19
N GLY A 174 0.57 23.82 12.96
CA GLY A 174 1.94 24.07 12.49
C GLY A 174 2.24 25.55 12.23
N HIS A 175 1.22 26.41 12.17
CA HIS A 175 1.42 27.83 11.94
C HIS A 175 1.97 28.50 13.21
N GLY A 176 3.29 28.72 13.24
CA GLY A 176 4.02 29.26 14.40
C GLY A 176 4.84 28.23 15.17
N ALA A 177 4.81 26.95 14.77
CA ALA A 177 5.70 25.93 15.33
C ALA A 177 7.15 26.16 14.87
N ALA A 178 8.12 25.89 15.75
CA ALA A 178 9.55 25.97 15.44
C ALA A 178 9.97 24.98 14.33
N ASP A 179 9.28 23.83 14.25
CA ASP A 179 9.45 22.83 13.19
C ASP A 179 8.08 22.26 12.74
N PRO A 180 7.43 22.91 11.75
CA PRO A 180 6.15 22.47 11.21
C PRO A 180 6.20 21.09 10.53
N GLN A 181 7.38 20.70 10.01
CA GLN A 181 7.54 19.45 9.29
C GLN A 181 7.56 18.26 10.26
N ALA A 182 8.27 18.38 11.39
CA ALA A 182 8.24 17.39 12.44
C ALA A 182 6.83 17.23 13.04
N LEU A 183 6.09 18.34 13.24
CA LEU A 183 4.72 18.29 13.74
C LEU A 183 3.78 17.55 12.79
N LEU A 184 3.80 17.90 11.50
CA LEU A 184 2.99 17.23 10.47
C LEU A 184 3.32 15.74 10.40
N HIS A 185 4.61 15.39 10.40
CA HIS A 185 5.03 13.99 10.37
C HIS A 185 4.58 13.23 11.64
N GLY A 186 4.66 13.86 12.81
CA GLY A 186 4.16 13.29 14.07
C GLY A 186 2.66 13.01 14.03
N ARG A 187 1.86 13.95 13.52
CA ARG A 187 0.41 13.80 13.35
C ARG A 187 0.05 12.70 12.37
N LEU A 188 0.66 12.70 11.18
CA LEU A 188 0.43 11.65 10.18
C LEU A 188 0.80 10.25 10.72
N ARG A 189 1.88 10.15 11.51
CA ARG A 189 2.26 8.89 12.16
C ARG A 189 1.26 8.49 13.24
N SER A 190 0.72 9.44 14.00
CA SER A 190 -0.33 9.18 15.00
C SER A 190 -1.62 8.70 14.35
N LEU A 191 -2.03 9.34 13.26
CA LEU A 191 -3.19 8.94 12.45
C LEU A 191 -3.02 7.53 11.86
N ALA A 192 -1.85 7.23 11.30
CA ALA A 192 -1.55 5.89 10.80
C ALA A 192 -1.67 4.82 11.90
N LYS A 193 -1.37 5.16 13.16
CA LYS A 193 -1.58 4.26 14.30
C LYS A 193 -3.04 4.13 14.70
N SER A 194 -3.83 5.22 14.66
CA SER A 194 -5.25 5.19 15.04
C SER A 194 -6.12 4.44 14.03
N LEU A 195 -5.71 4.41 12.75
CA LEU A 195 -6.34 3.59 11.71
C LEU A 195 -6.11 2.08 11.90
N GLY A 196 -5.29 1.68 12.88
CA GLY A 196 -5.01 0.29 13.21
C GLY A 196 -3.94 -0.35 12.32
N PRO A 197 -3.53 -1.59 12.63
CA PRO A 197 -2.54 -2.31 11.84
C PRO A 197 -3.09 -2.67 10.45
N PRO A 198 -2.22 -2.80 9.43
CA PRO A 198 -2.64 -3.30 8.12
C PRO A 198 -3.35 -4.65 8.24
N VAL A 199 -4.50 -4.78 7.55
CA VAL A 199 -5.37 -5.98 7.60
C VAL A 199 -4.62 -7.29 7.29
N HIS A 200 -3.53 -7.22 6.51
CA HIS A 200 -2.73 -8.39 6.12
C HIS A 200 -1.80 -8.93 7.20
N HIS A 201 -1.61 -8.24 8.34
CA HIS A 201 -0.82 -8.74 9.47
C HIS A 201 -1.66 -9.44 10.54
N ALA A 202 -2.98 -9.39 10.44
CA ALA A 202 -3.81 -10.29 11.21
C ALA A 202 -3.73 -11.67 10.52
N PRO A 203 -3.29 -12.75 11.20
CA PRO A 203 -3.58 -14.09 10.71
C PRO A 203 -5.09 -14.18 10.44
N PRO A 204 -5.56 -15.00 9.49
CA PRO A 204 -6.99 -15.22 9.30
C PRO A 204 -7.55 -15.73 10.64
N ARG A 205 -8.02 -14.79 11.45
CA ARG A 205 -8.72 -15.10 12.67
C ARG A 205 -10.07 -15.56 12.17
N SER A 206 -10.31 -16.85 12.25
CA SER A 206 -11.63 -17.42 12.44
C SER A 206 -12.19 -16.91 13.77
N ASP A 207 -12.31 -15.60 13.91
CA ASP A 207 -12.96 -14.95 15.04
C ASP A 207 -14.43 -14.80 14.64
N PRO A 208 -15.32 -15.68 15.13
CA PRO A 208 -16.74 -15.60 14.84
C PRO A 208 -17.33 -14.24 15.21
N GLY A 209 -16.67 -13.48 16.10
CA GLY A 209 -17.05 -12.12 16.44
C GLY A 209 -16.92 -11.10 15.31
N ILE A 210 -15.99 -11.27 14.36
CA ILE A 210 -15.84 -10.35 13.22
C ILE A 210 -16.96 -10.57 12.20
N ALA A 211 -17.27 -11.84 11.90
CA ALA A 211 -18.40 -12.19 11.05
C ALA A 211 -19.72 -11.72 11.70
N GLU A 212 -19.89 -11.90 13.01
CA GLU A 212 -21.04 -11.40 13.76
C GLU A 212 -21.12 -9.87 13.77
N ALA A 213 -19.98 -9.17 13.89
CA ALA A 213 -19.91 -7.71 13.85
C ALA A 213 -20.23 -7.14 12.46
N LEU A 214 -19.74 -7.79 11.39
CA LEU A 214 -20.10 -7.45 10.01
C LEU A 214 -21.58 -7.73 9.76
N ARG A 215 -22.09 -8.91 10.15
CA ARG A 215 -23.53 -9.24 10.10
C ARG A 215 -24.38 -8.23 10.87
N SER A 216 -23.94 -7.80 12.06
CA SER A 216 -24.61 -6.80 12.89
C SER A 216 -24.58 -5.40 12.27
N SER A 217 -23.47 -5.00 11.64
CA SER A 217 -23.40 -3.76 10.87
C SER A 217 -24.32 -3.80 9.64
N CYS A 218 -24.30 -4.88 8.86
CA CYS A 218 -25.19 -5.04 7.70
C CYS A 218 -26.67 -5.03 8.11
N ARG A 219 -27.05 -5.71 9.20
CA ARG A 219 -28.42 -5.68 9.74
C ARG A 219 -28.84 -4.28 10.19
N ARG A 220 -27.97 -3.52 10.86
CA ARG A 220 -28.27 -2.15 11.32
C ARG A 220 -28.45 -1.17 10.16
N VAL A 221 -27.71 -1.36 9.07
CA VAL A 221 -27.87 -0.57 7.84
C VAL A 221 -29.19 -0.94 7.14
N ALA A 222 -29.47 -2.24 6.95
CA ALA A 222 -30.72 -2.71 6.36
C ALA A 222 -31.98 -2.21 7.10
N GLN A 223 -31.95 -2.22 8.44
CA GLN A 223 -33.06 -1.71 9.27
C GLN A 223 -33.28 -0.20 9.18
N ARG A 224 -32.26 0.59 8.81
CA ARG A 224 -32.39 2.04 8.59
C ARG A 224 -33.01 2.37 7.23
N VAL A 225 -32.84 1.51 6.24
CA VAL A 225 -33.36 1.69 4.88
C VAL A 225 -34.84 1.32 4.80
N VAL A 226 -35.28 0.25 5.46
CA VAL A 226 -36.70 -0.18 5.50
C VAL A 226 -37.62 0.82 6.24
N ARG A 227 -37.05 1.77 6.99
CA ARG A 227 -37.79 2.80 7.73
C ARG A 227 -37.83 4.16 7.03
N ARG A 228 -37.38 4.25 5.78
CA ARG A 228 -37.53 5.40 4.89
C ARG A 228 -38.41 5.03 3.71
#